data_AF-A0A7C1DDS5-F1
#
_entry.id   AF-A0A7C1DDS5-F1
#
_cell.length_a   1.000
_cell.length_b   1.000
_cell.length_c   1.000
_cell.angle_alpha   90.00
_cell.angle_beta   90.00
_cell.angle_gamma   90.00
#
_symmetry.space_group_name_H-M   'P 1'
#
loop_
_entity.id
_entity.type
_entity.pdbx_description
1 polymer ?
#
loop_
_entity_poly.entity_id
_entity_poly.type
_entity_poly.pdbx_seq_one_letter_code
_entity_poly.pdbx_strand_id
1 'polypeptide(L)'
;MIDDRLRAHRLFLTDVLRKHTDFSATDQNRNIPAPPVQKACDPQARRVRLANRAQWSAGIAGVDLAEAIARRKSRRGFSADPLSLEEFSFLLWATQGVRGVPGRGTVLRHVPSAGARHSFETYLFVRRVAHVPPGLYRFLPLDNELAHVRDVPDMEKALVKAALGQRFVGSGAVTFVWACVPYRMEWRYGLTAHRVILMDAGHVCQNLYLACEAVGAGTCAVGAYDQQEMDRLIGLDGEEEFTIYIAPVGKKSRED
;
A
#
# COMPACT_ATOMS: atom_id res chain seq x y z
N MET A 1 -34.56 0.44 17.15
CA MET A 1 -33.30 0.08 17.85
C MET A 1 -32.25 -0.31 16.81
N ILE A 2 -30.97 -0.06 17.06
CA ILE A 2 -29.89 -0.46 16.12
C ILE A 2 -29.63 -1.97 16.28
N ASP A 3 -29.52 -2.69 15.16
CA ASP A 3 -29.16 -4.12 15.10
C ASP A 3 -27.80 -4.41 15.77
N ASP A 4 -27.70 -5.50 16.52
CA ASP A 4 -26.51 -5.82 17.33
C ASP A 4 -25.27 -6.14 16.48
N ARG A 5 -25.44 -6.68 15.26
CA ARG A 5 -24.31 -6.88 14.34
C ARG A 5 -23.76 -5.54 13.88
N LEU A 6 -24.64 -4.59 13.56
CA LEU A 6 -24.21 -3.21 13.24
C LEU A 6 -23.49 -2.55 14.43
N ARG A 7 -23.93 -2.79 15.67
CA ARG A 7 -23.22 -2.29 16.86
C ARG A 7 -21.82 -2.89 16.98
N ALA A 8 -21.67 -4.20 16.79
CA ALA A 8 -20.36 -4.87 16.83
C ALA A 8 -19.39 -4.32 15.77
N HIS A 9 -19.84 -4.15 14.52
CA HIS A 9 -19.00 -3.57 13.46
C HIS A 9 -18.66 -2.09 13.69
N ARG A 10 -19.56 -1.33 14.33
CA ARG A 10 -19.26 0.07 14.70
C ARG A 10 -18.20 0.14 15.80
N LEU A 11 -18.23 -0.78 16.78
CA LEU A 11 -17.27 -0.80 17.89
C LEU A 11 -15.83 -0.79 17.38
N PHE A 12 -15.55 -1.56 16.34
CA PHE A 12 -14.26 -1.63 15.64
C PHE A 12 -13.75 -0.27 15.14
N LEU A 13 -14.64 0.65 14.76
CA LEU A 13 -14.28 2.01 14.29
C LEU A 13 -14.18 3.04 15.43
N THR A 14 -14.64 2.69 16.64
CA THR A 14 -14.59 3.59 17.80
C THR A 14 -13.30 3.42 18.59
N ASP A 15 -12.93 4.43 19.36
CA ASP A 15 -11.81 4.36 20.31
C ASP A 15 -12.24 3.84 21.70
N VAL A 16 -13.46 3.29 21.84
CA VAL A 16 -13.98 2.78 23.11
C VAL A 16 -13.06 1.71 23.70
N LEU A 17 -12.48 0.86 22.85
CA LEU A 17 -11.53 -0.19 23.26
C LEU A 17 -10.32 0.37 24.02
N ARG A 18 -9.92 1.63 23.80
CA ARG A 18 -8.81 2.24 24.55
C ARG A 18 -9.06 2.28 26.05
N LYS A 19 -10.31 2.49 26.48
CA LYS A 19 -10.67 2.50 27.91
C LYS A 19 -10.63 1.11 28.56
N HIS A 20 -10.65 0.07 27.74
CA HIS A 20 -10.69 -1.32 28.18
C HIS A 20 -9.39 -2.07 27.86
N THR A 21 -8.43 -1.41 27.20
CA THR A 21 -7.14 -2.00 26.86
C THR A 21 -6.16 -1.74 27.99
N ASP A 22 -5.68 -2.80 28.62
CA ASP A 22 -4.52 -2.71 29.51
C ASP A 22 -3.25 -2.56 28.68
N PHE A 23 -2.80 -1.32 28.53
CA PHE A 23 -1.58 -1.05 27.77
C PHE A 23 -0.34 -1.61 28.46
N SER A 24 -0.32 -1.82 29.78
CA SER A 24 0.85 -2.39 30.46
C SER A 24 1.12 -3.84 30.04
N ALA A 25 0.08 -4.53 29.57
CA ALA A 25 0.14 -5.89 29.06
C ALA A 25 0.52 -5.99 27.58
N THR A 26 0.70 -4.89 26.84
CA THR A 26 1.15 -4.98 25.44
C THR A 26 2.58 -5.47 25.37
N ASP A 27 2.92 -6.15 24.28
CA ASP A 27 4.25 -6.72 24.09
C ASP A 27 5.35 -5.65 24.09
N GLN A 28 5.05 -4.44 23.63
CA GLN A 28 5.91 -3.27 23.81
C GLN A 28 6.24 -3.00 25.29
N ASN A 29 5.22 -2.89 26.14
CA ASN A 29 5.42 -2.55 27.57
C ASN A 29 5.96 -3.73 28.38
N ARG A 30 5.80 -4.96 27.87
CA ARG A 30 6.44 -6.18 28.39
C ARG A 30 7.89 -6.36 27.91
N ASN A 31 8.43 -5.42 27.13
CA ASN A 31 9.79 -5.47 26.56
C ASN A 31 10.04 -6.65 25.61
N ILE A 32 8.98 -7.19 24.99
CA ILE A 32 9.14 -8.16 23.90
C ILE A 32 9.74 -7.45 22.69
N PRO A 33 10.74 -8.04 21.98
CA PRO A 33 11.33 -7.42 20.79
C PRO A 33 10.28 -7.02 19.76
N ALA A 34 10.43 -5.82 19.19
CA ALA A 34 9.54 -5.36 18.14
C ALA A 34 9.63 -6.26 16.89
N PRO A 35 8.50 -6.54 16.22
CA PRO A 35 8.52 -7.27 14.96
C PRO A 35 9.28 -6.49 13.88
N PRO A 36 9.85 -7.17 12.86
CA PRO A 36 10.55 -6.53 11.76
C PRO A 36 9.69 -5.50 11.02
N VAL A 37 10.27 -4.34 10.68
CA VAL A 37 9.60 -3.25 9.93
C VAL A 37 9.50 -3.50 8.42
N GLN A 38 10.14 -4.56 7.95
CA GLN A 38 10.10 -5.08 6.58
C GLN A 38 10.13 -6.61 6.67
N LYS A 39 9.25 -7.29 5.92
CA LYS A 39 9.25 -8.76 5.86
C LYS A 39 10.50 -9.24 5.13
N ALA A 40 11.10 -10.32 5.63
CA ALA A 40 12.28 -10.92 5.03
C ALA A 40 12.07 -11.19 3.53
N CYS A 41 13.09 -10.91 2.73
CA CYS A 41 13.09 -11.22 1.30
C CYS A 41 13.91 -12.48 1.08
N ASP A 42 13.42 -13.37 0.22
CA ASP A 42 14.21 -14.49 -0.28
C ASP A 42 15.49 -13.93 -0.93
N PRO A 43 16.70 -14.33 -0.48
CA PRO A 43 17.96 -13.90 -1.05
C PRO A 43 18.12 -14.26 -2.54
N GLN A 44 17.39 -15.27 -3.02
CA GLN A 44 17.41 -15.72 -4.42
C GLN A 44 16.39 -15.01 -5.29
N ALA A 45 15.49 -14.20 -4.72
CA ALA A 45 14.51 -13.47 -5.49
C ALA A 45 15.20 -12.51 -6.47
N ARG A 46 14.71 -12.46 -7.72
CA ARG A 46 15.15 -11.46 -8.69
C ARG A 46 14.77 -10.07 -8.19
N ARG A 47 15.75 -9.20 -7.98
CA ARG A 47 15.56 -7.84 -7.48
C ARG A 47 15.69 -6.80 -8.60
N VAL A 48 14.88 -5.75 -8.53
CA VAL A 48 14.95 -4.60 -9.44
C VAL A 48 15.18 -3.35 -8.61
N ARG A 49 16.26 -2.63 -8.90
CA ARG A 49 16.59 -1.39 -8.21
C ARG A 49 15.71 -0.24 -8.69
N LEU A 50 15.16 0.51 -7.75
CA LEU A 50 14.35 1.69 -8.04
C LEU A 50 15.22 2.94 -8.14
N ALA A 51 14.74 3.93 -8.91
CA ALA A 51 15.38 5.24 -8.99
C ALA A 51 15.24 5.98 -7.65
N ASN A 52 16.34 6.46 -7.11
CA ASN A 52 16.33 7.27 -5.89
C ASN A 52 16.03 8.75 -6.21
N ARG A 53 15.74 9.54 -5.17
CA ARG A 53 15.37 10.96 -5.31
C ARG A 53 16.41 11.82 -6.02
N ALA A 54 17.70 11.49 -5.94
CA ALA A 54 18.75 12.24 -6.64
C ALA A 54 18.81 11.92 -8.14
N GLN A 55 18.18 10.83 -8.58
CA GLN A 55 18.14 10.39 -9.98
C GLN A 55 16.87 10.85 -10.70
N TRP A 56 15.90 11.40 -9.97
CA TRP A 56 14.65 11.88 -10.56
C TRP A 56 14.90 13.10 -11.45
N SER A 57 14.51 12.96 -12.71
CA SER A 57 14.63 14.01 -13.73
C SER A 57 13.39 14.90 -13.77
N ALA A 58 13.27 15.72 -14.83
CA ALA A 58 12.09 16.51 -15.12
C ALA A 58 10.78 15.69 -15.27
N GLY A 59 10.86 14.36 -15.38
CA GLY A 59 9.69 13.47 -15.42
C GLY A 59 8.85 13.45 -14.15
N ILE A 60 9.40 13.92 -13.02
CA ILE A 60 8.64 14.20 -11.79
C ILE A 60 8.56 15.72 -11.66
N ALA A 61 7.50 16.29 -12.23
CA ALA A 61 7.28 17.72 -12.19
C ALA A 61 6.89 18.15 -10.76
N GLY A 62 7.42 19.28 -10.31
CA GLY A 62 6.88 19.94 -9.12
C GLY A 62 5.41 20.27 -9.34
N VAL A 63 4.54 19.78 -8.46
CA VAL A 63 3.12 20.17 -8.43
C VAL A 63 2.88 20.98 -7.17
N ASP A 64 2.23 22.13 -7.32
CA ASP A 64 1.73 22.87 -6.16
C ASP A 64 0.74 22.00 -5.38
N LEU A 65 0.82 22.02 -4.05
CA LEU A 65 0.00 21.13 -3.22
C LEU A 65 -1.49 21.47 -3.33
N ALA A 66 -1.85 22.76 -3.37
CA ALA A 66 -3.25 23.16 -3.50
C ALA A 66 -3.79 22.72 -4.86
N GLU A 67 -2.99 22.85 -5.92
CA GLU A 67 -3.35 22.38 -7.25
C GLU A 67 -3.48 20.85 -7.32
N ALA A 68 -2.57 20.09 -6.69
CA ALA A 68 -2.67 18.63 -6.62
C ALA A 68 -3.97 18.20 -5.92
N ILE A 69 -4.33 18.85 -4.81
CA ILE A 69 -5.58 18.56 -4.10
C ILE A 69 -6.80 18.91 -4.95
N ALA A 70 -6.78 20.04 -5.66
CA ALA A 70 -7.88 20.49 -6.52
C ALA A 70 -8.08 19.58 -7.74
N ARG A 71 -6.99 19.10 -8.36
CA ARG A 71 -7.03 18.23 -9.55
C ARG A 71 -7.34 16.78 -9.24
N ARG A 72 -7.00 16.32 -8.03
CA ARG A 72 -7.16 14.93 -7.61
C ARG A 72 -8.60 14.45 -7.81
N LYS A 73 -8.74 13.35 -8.54
CA LYS A 73 -10.02 12.65 -8.81
C LYS A 73 -9.79 11.14 -8.79
N SER A 74 -10.85 10.36 -8.55
CA SER A 74 -10.84 8.91 -8.76
C SER A 74 -10.92 8.62 -10.25
N ARG A 75 -9.80 8.26 -10.84
CA ARG A 75 -9.66 8.01 -12.28
C ARG A 75 -9.66 6.51 -12.56
N ARG A 76 -10.57 6.08 -13.43
CA ARG A 76 -10.78 4.67 -13.79
C ARG A 76 -10.45 4.38 -15.26
N GLY A 77 -10.10 5.42 -16.03
CA GLY A 77 -9.55 5.33 -17.38
C GLY A 77 -8.03 5.49 -17.35
N PHE A 78 -7.31 4.59 -18.01
CA PHE A 78 -5.85 4.64 -18.12
C PHE A 78 -5.46 4.47 -19.58
N SER A 79 -4.44 5.21 -20.03
CA SER A 79 -3.88 5.00 -21.36
C SER A 79 -3.02 3.71 -21.41
N ALA A 80 -2.63 3.33 -22.62
CA ALA A 80 -1.70 2.22 -22.83
C ALA A 80 -0.24 2.60 -22.51
N ASP A 81 0.04 3.90 -22.29
CA ASP A 81 1.40 4.39 -22.06
C ASP A 81 1.97 3.80 -20.76
N PRO A 82 3.24 3.39 -20.77
CA PRO A 82 3.89 2.88 -19.57
C PRO A 82 4.19 4.00 -18.58
N LEU A 83 4.31 3.65 -17.30
CA LEU A 83 5.01 4.50 -16.34
C LEU A 83 6.52 4.39 -16.58
N SER A 84 7.25 5.50 -16.45
CA SER A 84 8.71 5.43 -16.37
C SER A 84 9.15 4.78 -15.05
N LEU A 85 10.38 4.27 -15.00
CA LEU A 85 10.94 3.74 -13.74
C LEU A 85 11.01 4.83 -12.67
N GLU A 86 11.32 6.08 -13.03
CA GLU A 86 11.35 7.23 -12.12
C GLU A 86 9.97 7.53 -11.54
N GLU A 87 8.94 7.65 -12.39
CA GLU A 87 7.57 7.90 -11.97
C GLU A 87 7.10 6.81 -11.00
N PHE A 88 7.34 5.54 -11.35
CA PHE A 88 6.96 4.42 -10.49
C PHE A 88 7.71 4.42 -9.14
N SER A 89 9.02 4.68 -9.18
CA SER A 89 9.85 4.80 -7.97
C SER A 89 9.37 5.94 -7.08
N PHE A 90 8.96 7.07 -7.66
CA PHE A 90 8.39 8.20 -6.93
C PHE A 90 7.07 7.86 -6.25
N LEU A 91 6.16 7.15 -6.91
CA LEU A 91 4.90 6.71 -6.30
C LEU A 91 5.14 5.76 -5.10
N LEU A 92 6.10 4.85 -5.21
CA LEU A 92 6.50 3.96 -4.10
C LEU A 92 7.15 4.74 -2.95
N TRP A 93 8.03 5.70 -3.29
CA TRP A 93 8.63 6.59 -2.31
C TRP A 93 7.58 7.41 -1.56
N ALA A 94 6.62 7.99 -2.27
CA ALA A 94 5.56 8.80 -1.66
C ALA A 94 4.71 7.96 -0.71
N THR A 95 4.37 6.72 -1.09
CA THR A 95 3.46 5.89 -0.31
C THR A 95 4.13 5.13 0.83
N GLN A 96 5.36 4.63 0.65
CA GLN A 96 6.02 3.75 1.61
C GLN A 96 7.55 3.97 1.73
N GLY A 97 8.09 4.99 1.07
CA GLY A 97 9.53 5.29 1.11
C GLY A 97 10.01 5.66 2.51
N VAL A 98 11.21 5.20 2.84
CA VAL A 98 11.86 5.42 4.14
C VAL A 98 12.62 6.73 4.15
N ARG A 99 12.43 7.52 5.21
CA ARG A 99 13.13 8.78 5.49
C ARG A 99 14.21 8.63 6.55
N GLY A 100 14.08 7.65 7.43
CA GLY A 100 15.05 7.41 8.50
C GLY A 100 14.71 6.17 9.32
N VAL A 101 15.74 5.58 9.94
CA VAL A 101 15.62 4.40 10.80
C VAL A 101 16.23 4.77 12.17
N PRO A 102 15.44 5.37 13.07
CA PRO A 102 15.95 5.82 14.38
C PRO A 102 16.32 4.66 15.33
N GLY A 103 16.05 3.41 14.95
CA GLY A 103 16.32 2.21 15.75
C GLY A 103 15.08 1.68 16.49
N ARG A 104 15.27 0.67 17.35
CA ARG A 104 14.23 0.04 18.19
C ARG A 104 12.97 -0.42 17.42
N GLY A 105 13.18 -0.99 16.23
CA GLY A 105 12.08 -1.47 15.38
C GLY A 105 11.15 -0.35 14.90
N THR A 106 11.65 0.88 14.79
CA THR A 106 10.92 2.05 14.28
C THR A 106 11.53 2.51 12.96
N VAL A 107 10.67 2.89 12.02
CA VAL A 107 11.05 3.49 10.74
C VAL A 107 10.19 4.73 10.51
N LEU A 108 10.78 5.79 9.94
CA LEU A 108 10.07 6.99 9.53
C LEU A 108 9.82 6.91 8.04
N ARG A 109 8.55 7.03 7.61
CA ARG A 109 8.17 7.09 6.19
C ARG A 109 7.59 8.47 5.83
N HIS A 110 7.35 8.71 4.55
CA HIS A 110 6.68 9.93 4.08
C HIS A 110 5.21 9.99 4.48
N VAL A 111 4.59 8.82 4.64
CA VAL A 111 3.25 8.66 5.19
C VAL A 111 3.32 8.58 6.71
N PRO A 112 2.40 9.22 7.45
CA PRO A 112 2.29 9.00 8.90
C PRO A 112 1.78 7.59 9.18
N SER A 113 2.20 7.05 10.33
CA SER A 113 1.67 5.80 10.89
C SER A 113 1.61 5.90 12.40
N ALA A 114 0.55 5.36 13.01
CA ALA A 114 0.42 5.35 14.46
C ALA A 114 1.66 4.70 15.10
N GLY A 115 2.33 5.46 15.97
CA GLY A 115 3.53 5.00 16.68
C GLY A 115 4.70 4.62 15.76
N ALA A 116 4.70 5.09 14.51
CA ALA A 116 5.67 4.76 13.46
C ALA A 116 5.83 3.23 13.26
N ARG A 117 4.71 2.50 13.36
CA ARG A 117 4.69 1.03 13.28
C ARG A 117 4.66 0.50 11.85
N HIS A 118 4.07 1.23 10.91
CA HIS A 118 4.05 0.92 9.48
C HIS A 118 3.70 -0.54 9.19
N SER A 119 2.46 -0.93 9.49
CA SER A 119 2.00 -2.32 9.41
C SER A 119 1.82 -2.85 7.98
N PHE A 120 2.06 -2.05 6.94
CA PHE A 120 1.82 -2.47 5.56
C PHE A 120 3.05 -3.00 4.83
N GLU A 121 2.86 -4.12 4.14
CA GLU A 121 3.65 -4.54 2.98
C GLU A 121 2.97 -4.03 1.70
N THR A 122 3.74 -3.79 0.64
CA THR A 122 3.20 -3.31 -0.65
C THR A 122 3.52 -4.31 -1.74
N TYR A 123 2.46 -4.95 -2.22
CA TYR A 123 2.48 -5.85 -3.36
C TYR A 123 2.04 -5.09 -4.61
N LEU A 124 2.67 -5.42 -5.74
CA LEU A 124 2.56 -4.67 -6.99
C LEU A 124 2.37 -5.64 -8.13
N PHE A 125 1.21 -5.56 -8.77
CA PHE A 125 0.98 -6.21 -10.05
C PHE A 125 1.47 -5.27 -11.16
N VAL A 126 2.71 -5.47 -11.59
CA VAL A 126 3.34 -4.63 -12.62
C VAL A 126 2.95 -5.16 -14.00
N ARG A 127 2.39 -4.28 -14.84
CA ARG A 127 2.01 -4.60 -16.23
C ARG A 127 2.80 -3.80 -17.26
N ARG A 128 2.92 -2.49 -17.06
CA ARG A 128 3.49 -1.54 -18.03
C ARG A 128 4.35 -0.50 -17.32
N VAL A 129 5.51 -0.91 -16.86
CA VAL A 129 6.52 -0.01 -16.28
C VAL A 129 7.83 -0.21 -17.03
N ALA A 130 8.45 0.88 -17.47
CA ALA A 130 9.71 0.82 -18.19
C ALA A 130 10.79 0.12 -17.35
N HIS A 131 11.51 -0.81 -17.97
CA HIS A 131 12.60 -1.59 -17.36
C HIS A 131 12.21 -2.52 -16.20
N VAL A 132 10.91 -2.69 -15.92
CA VAL A 132 10.42 -3.68 -14.95
C VAL A 132 9.56 -4.69 -15.72
N PRO A 133 10.00 -5.96 -15.85
CA PRO A 133 9.18 -6.98 -16.49
C PRO A 133 7.81 -7.13 -15.81
N PRO A 134 6.75 -7.51 -16.55
CA PRO A 134 5.45 -7.77 -15.93
C PRO A 134 5.53 -8.90 -14.91
N GLY A 135 4.82 -8.76 -13.79
CA GLY A 135 4.79 -9.77 -12.73
C GLY A 135 4.23 -9.25 -11.42
N LEU A 136 4.16 -10.13 -10.42
CA LEU A 136 3.89 -9.75 -9.04
C LEU A 136 5.22 -9.44 -8.35
N TYR A 137 5.29 -8.27 -7.73
CA TYR A 137 6.45 -7.80 -6.98
C TYR A 137 6.05 -7.42 -5.56
N ARG A 138 7.01 -7.44 -4.64
CA ARG A 138 6.90 -6.82 -3.31
C ARG A 138 7.92 -5.69 -3.20
N PHE A 139 7.49 -4.54 -2.71
CA PHE A 139 8.38 -3.41 -2.46
C PHE A 139 9.19 -3.65 -1.18
N LEU A 140 10.50 -3.47 -1.27
CA LEU A 140 11.46 -3.51 -0.17
C LEU A 140 11.86 -2.07 0.19
N PRO A 141 11.12 -1.40 1.10
CA PRO A 141 11.30 0.02 1.38
C PRO A 141 12.64 0.38 2.05
N LEU A 142 13.27 -0.53 2.79
CA LEU A 142 14.60 -0.31 3.38
C LEU A 142 15.72 -0.36 2.33
N ASP A 143 15.51 -1.14 1.28
CA ASP A 143 16.47 -1.35 0.20
C ASP A 143 16.27 -0.39 -0.98
N ASN A 144 15.06 0.19 -1.10
CA ASN A 144 14.58 0.90 -2.29
C ASN A 144 14.62 0.03 -3.55
N GLU A 145 14.06 -1.18 -3.43
CA GLU A 145 14.04 -2.17 -4.51
C GLU A 145 12.71 -2.93 -4.58
N LEU A 146 12.50 -3.64 -5.69
CA LEU A 146 11.41 -4.59 -5.85
C LEU A 146 11.95 -6.01 -5.82
N ALA A 147 11.33 -6.88 -5.04
CA ALA A 147 11.54 -8.32 -5.12
C ALA A 147 10.47 -8.92 -6.03
N HIS A 148 10.87 -9.60 -7.11
CA HIS A 148 9.95 -10.39 -7.92
C HIS A 148 9.46 -11.58 -7.10
N VAL A 149 8.13 -11.72 -6.99
CA VAL A 149 7.48 -12.81 -6.26
C VAL A 149 7.19 -13.96 -7.21
N ARG A 150 6.53 -13.66 -8.33
CA ARG A 150 6.19 -14.62 -9.39
C ARG A 150 5.64 -13.91 -10.62
N ASP A 151 5.66 -14.61 -11.75
CA ASP A 151 4.87 -14.20 -12.92
C ASP A 151 3.39 -14.51 -12.69
N VAL A 152 2.51 -13.72 -13.29
CA VAL A 152 1.06 -13.85 -13.14
C VAL A 152 0.42 -14.01 -14.52
N PRO A 153 0.10 -15.24 -14.94
CA PRO A 153 -0.65 -15.47 -16.16
C PRO A 153 -2.01 -14.76 -16.11
N ASP A 154 -2.45 -14.20 -17.25
CA ASP A 154 -3.73 -13.49 -17.37
C ASP A 154 -3.99 -12.46 -16.25
N MET A 155 -2.94 -11.75 -15.82
CA MET A 155 -2.95 -10.83 -14.66
C MET A 155 -4.16 -9.88 -14.63
N GLU A 156 -4.54 -9.33 -15.79
CA GLU A 156 -5.72 -8.46 -15.89
C GLU A 156 -6.99 -9.18 -15.44
N LYS A 157 -7.25 -10.38 -15.99
CA LYS A 157 -8.43 -11.18 -15.66
C LYS A 157 -8.43 -11.61 -14.20
N ALA A 158 -7.25 -11.99 -13.67
CA ALA A 158 -7.10 -12.36 -12.27
C ALA A 158 -7.41 -11.19 -11.33
N LEU A 159 -6.88 -9.99 -11.62
CA LEU A 159 -7.17 -8.77 -10.87
C LEU A 159 -8.65 -8.39 -10.93
N VAL A 160 -9.27 -8.47 -12.11
CA VAL A 160 -10.70 -8.16 -12.26
C VAL A 160 -11.56 -9.13 -11.47
N LYS A 161 -11.22 -10.43 -11.45
CA LYS A 161 -11.91 -11.42 -10.62
C LYS A 161 -11.78 -11.08 -9.13
N ALA A 162 -10.56 -10.85 -8.65
CA ALA A 162 -10.30 -10.51 -7.25
C ALA A 162 -10.95 -9.16 -6.86
N ALA A 163 -11.13 -8.23 -7.80
CA ALA A 163 -11.81 -6.97 -7.59
C ALA A 163 -13.34 -7.01 -7.88
N LEU A 164 -13.98 -8.17 -7.76
CA LEU A 164 -15.44 -8.34 -7.93
C LEU A 164 -15.97 -7.80 -9.27
N GLY A 165 -15.21 -8.00 -10.36
CA GLY A 165 -15.59 -7.60 -11.71
C GLY A 165 -15.28 -6.13 -12.06
N GLN A 166 -14.64 -5.37 -11.17
CA GLN A 166 -14.22 -3.99 -11.44
C GLN A 166 -13.09 -3.94 -12.48
N ARG A 167 -13.47 -3.84 -13.76
CA ARG A 167 -12.57 -3.94 -14.91
C ARG A 167 -11.37 -2.98 -14.86
N PHE A 168 -11.57 -1.76 -14.35
CA PHE A 168 -10.52 -0.75 -14.28
C PHE A 168 -9.36 -1.13 -13.34
N VAL A 169 -9.57 -2.04 -12.38
CA VAL A 169 -8.48 -2.54 -11.53
C VAL A 169 -7.48 -3.34 -12.35
N GLY A 170 -7.98 -4.12 -13.32
CA GLY A 170 -7.13 -4.86 -14.22
C GLY A 170 -6.32 -3.95 -15.15
N SER A 171 -6.87 -2.85 -15.65
CA SER A 171 -6.31 -2.07 -16.77
C SER A 171 -5.14 -1.14 -16.45
N GLY A 172 -4.82 -0.92 -15.16
CA GLY A 172 -3.69 -0.07 -14.74
C GLY A 172 -2.34 -0.50 -15.31
N ALA A 173 -1.39 0.42 -15.36
CA ALA A 173 0.02 0.12 -15.64
C ALA A 173 0.66 -0.67 -14.49
N VAL A 174 0.20 -0.41 -13.26
CA VAL A 174 0.53 -1.17 -12.05
C VAL A 174 -0.68 -1.15 -11.11
N THR A 175 -0.91 -2.23 -10.36
CA THR A 175 -1.89 -2.24 -9.26
C THR A 175 -1.20 -2.41 -7.94
N PHE A 176 -1.35 -1.40 -7.07
CA PHE A 176 -0.89 -1.43 -5.69
C PHE A 176 -1.88 -2.23 -4.86
N VAL A 177 -1.36 -3.15 -4.05
CA VAL A 177 -2.11 -3.91 -3.05
C VAL A 177 -1.37 -3.77 -1.73
N TRP A 178 -2.00 -3.10 -0.79
CA TRP A 178 -1.46 -2.96 0.57
C TRP A 178 -2.00 -4.10 1.42
N ALA A 179 -1.08 -4.96 1.86
CA ALA A 179 -1.32 -6.03 2.80
C ALA A 179 -0.87 -5.59 4.19
N CYS A 180 -1.63 -5.95 5.22
CA CYS A 180 -1.32 -5.62 6.60
C CYS A 180 -0.73 -6.83 7.30
N VAL A 181 0.36 -6.62 8.03
CA VAL A 181 0.85 -7.49 9.10
C VAL A 181 0.37 -6.86 10.42
N PRO A 182 -0.78 -7.27 10.98
CA PRO A 182 -1.43 -6.58 12.08
C PRO A 182 -0.57 -6.52 13.34
N TYR A 183 0.20 -7.59 13.59
CA TYR A 183 1.06 -7.70 14.76
C TYR A 183 2.07 -6.55 14.90
N ARG A 184 2.50 -5.91 13.80
CA ARG A 184 3.35 -4.71 13.85
C ARG A 184 2.72 -3.57 14.66
N MET A 185 1.40 -3.44 14.58
CA MET A 185 0.62 -2.43 15.29
C MET A 185 0.14 -2.95 16.65
N GLU A 186 -0.33 -4.21 16.72
CA GLU A 186 -0.83 -4.85 17.94
C GLU A 186 0.25 -4.97 19.02
N TRP A 187 1.50 -5.23 18.63
CA TRP A 187 2.65 -5.23 19.53
C TRP A 187 2.71 -3.97 20.41
N ARG A 188 2.28 -2.82 19.88
CA ARG A 188 2.21 -1.56 20.62
C ARG A 188 0.83 -1.28 21.21
N TYR A 189 -0.23 -1.52 20.45
CA TYR A 189 -1.56 -0.97 20.72
C TYR A 189 -2.60 -2.01 21.16
N GLY A 190 -2.26 -3.30 21.17
CA GLY A 190 -3.17 -4.40 21.46
C GLY A 190 -4.47 -4.28 20.66
N LEU A 191 -5.60 -4.41 21.35
CA LEU A 191 -6.95 -4.35 20.76
C LEU A 191 -7.28 -3.03 20.05
N THR A 192 -6.55 -1.94 20.34
CA THR A 192 -6.78 -0.63 19.70
C THR A 192 -6.07 -0.48 18.35
N ALA A 193 -5.24 -1.46 17.95
CA ALA A 193 -4.43 -1.41 16.74
C ALA A 193 -5.26 -1.28 15.44
N HIS A 194 -6.34 -2.06 15.32
CA HIS A 194 -7.01 -2.21 14.02
C HIS A 194 -7.67 -0.93 13.50
N ARG A 195 -8.21 -0.10 14.40
CA ARG A 195 -8.76 1.21 14.04
C ARG A 195 -7.70 2.12 13.41
N VAL A 196 -6.51 2.17 14.01
CA VAL A 196 -5.43 3.04 13.52
C VAL A 196 -4.77 2.47 12.26
N ILE A 197 -4.77 1.14 12.08
CA ILE A 197 -4.39 0.51 10.80
C ILE A 197 -5.27 1.06 9.66
N LEU A 198 -6.58 1.15 9.84
CA LEU A 198 -7.46 1.66 8.78
C LEU A 198 -7.24 3.16 8.47
N MET A 199 -6.91 3.96 9.48
CA MET A 199 -6.52 5.36 9.24
C MET A 199 -5.23 5.44 8.43
N ASP A 200 -4.23 4.61 8.79
CA ASP A 200 -2.96 4.55 8.07
C ASP A 200 -3.17 4.12 6.60
N ALA A 201 -4.11 3.22 6.30
CA ALA A 201 -4.46 2.85 4.92
C ALA A 201 -4.97 4.06 4.12
N GLY A 202 -5.79 4.90 4.74
CA GLY A 202 -6.26 6.17 4.17
C GLY A 202 -5.12 7.16 3.91
N HIS A 203 -4.19 7.30 4.86
CA HIS A 203 -3.01 8.16 4.70
C HIS A 203 -2.15 7.73 3.50
N VAL A 204 -1.88 6.42 3.40
CA VAL A 204 -1.08 5.84 2.32
C VAL A 204 -1.70 6.10 0.96
N CYS A 205 -2.98 5.78 0.80
CA CYS A 205 -3.62 5.90 -0.49
C CYS A 205 -3.87 7.36 -0.90
N GLN A 206 -4.16 8.25 0.04
CA GLN A 206 -4.28 9.67 -0.28
C GLN A 206 -2.94 10.23 -0.78
N ASN A 207 -1.81 9.77 -0.25
CA ASN A 207 -0.51 10.17 -0.76
C ASN A 207 -0.27 9.63 -2.19
N LEU A 208 -0.74 8.42 -2.50
CA LEU A 208 -0.72 7.89 -3.88
C LEU A 208 -1.53 8.78 -4.83
N TYR A 209 -2.73 9.17 -4.42
CA TYR A 209 -3.60 10.05 -5.19
C TYR A 209 -2.93 11.38 -5.54
N LEU A 210 -2.29 12.04 -4.57
CA LEU A 210 -1.59 13.30 -4.79
C LEU A 210 -0.31 13.11 -5.61
N ALA A 211 0.44 12.05 -5.34
CA ALA A 211 1.65 11.73 -6.10
C ALA A 211 1.34 11.45 -7.58
N CYS A 212 0.21 10.81 -7.89
CA CYS A 212 -0.23 10.60 -9.27
C CYS A 212 -0.34 11.92 -10.05
N GLU A 213 -0.78 13.01 -9.42
CA GLU A 213 -0.90 14.32 -10.08
C GLU A 213 0.45 14.88 -10.52
N ALA A 214 1.53 14.62 -9.77
CA ALA A 214 2.89 15.09 -10.10
C ALA A 214 3.50 14.36 -11.31
N VAL A 215 3.04 13.15 -11.61
CA VAL A 215 3.56 12.29 -12.70
C VAL A 215 2.56 12.13 -13.85
N GLY A 216 1.49 12.94 -13.89
CA GLY A 216 0.47 12.82 -14.94
C GLY A 216 -0.23 11.45 -14.98
N ALA A 217 -0.33 10.78 -13.83
CA ALA A 217 -1.02 9.51 -13.66
C ALA A 217 -2.36 9.71 -12.95
N GLY A 218 -3.19 8.67 -12.98
CA GLY A 218 -4.44 8.60 -12.23
C GLY A 218 -4.50 7.32 -11.41
N THR A 219 -5.34 7.34 -10.37
CA THR A 219 -5.66 6.15 -9.59
C THR A 219 -7.13 6.19 -9.15
N CYS A 220 -7.69 5.03 -8.83
CA CYS A 220 -8.97 4.92 -8.15
C CYS A 220 -8.87 3.82 -7.11
N ALA A 221 -8.79 4.20 -5.85
CA ALA A 221 -8.74 3.27 -4.75
C ALA A 221 -10.00 2.40 -4.63
N VAL A 222 -9.82 1.16 -4.21
CA VAL A 222 -10.84 0.11 -4.16
C VAL A 222 -10.82 -0.55 -2.79
N GLY A 223 -11.89 -0.31 -2.03
CA GLY A 223 -12.15 -1.01 -0.76
C GLY A 223 -13.09 -2.21 -0.89
N ALA A 224 -13.70 -2.41 -2.07
CA ALA A 224 -14.57 -3.54 -2.36
C ALA A 224 -13.83 -4.54 -3.25
N TYR A 225 -13.44 -5.68 -2.69
CA TYR A 225 -12.77 -6.78 -3.38
C TYR A 225 -13.10 -8.09 -2.68
N ASP A 226 -12.85 -9.21 -3.34
CA ASP A 226 -12.94 -10.53 -2.72
C ASP A 226 -11.65 -10.78 -1.94
N GLN A 227 -11.77 -10.79 -0.60
CA GLN A 227 -10.65 -10.95 0.32
C GLN A 227 -9.86 -12.23 0.03
N GLN A 228 -10.55 -13.37 -0.08
CA GLN A 228 -9.92 -14.68 -0.24
C GLN A 228 -9.25 -14.82 -1.61
N GLU A 229 -9.90 -14.29 -2.67
CA GLU A 229 -9.30 -14.28 -4.00
C GLU A 229 -8.06 -13.39 -4.06
N MET A 230 -8.10 -12.19 -3.47
CA MET A 230 -6.93 -11.29 -3.49
C MET A 230 -5.79 -11.85 -2.65
N ASP A 231 -6.04 -12.32 -1.43
CA ASP A 231 -5.02 -12.90 -0.56
C ASP A 231 -4.35 -14.11 -1.22
N ARG A 232 -5.14 -15.01 -1.82
CA ARG A 232 -4.59 -16.11 -2.63
C ARG A 232 -3.76 -15.60 -3.81
N LEU A 233 -4.24 -14.57 -4.51
CA LEU A 233 -3.56 -14.01 -5.68
C LEU A 233 -2.20 -13.38 -5.34
N ILE A 234 -2.01 -12.84 -4.13
CA ILE A 234 -0.72 -12.35 -3.64
C ILE A 234 0.03 -13.34 -2.71
N GLY A 235 -0.57 -14.49 -2.40
CA GLY A 235 0.07 -15.58 -1.66
C GLY A 235 0.10 -15.36 -0.15
N LEU A 236 -0.98 -14.81 0.41
CA LEU A 236 -1.17 -14.55 1.83
C LEU A 236 -2.09 -15.60 2.47
N ASP A 237 -1.99 -15.75 3.79
CA ASP A 237 -2.79 -16.71 4.58
C ASP A 237 -4.17 -16.18 4.96
N GLY A 238 -4.36 -14.85 4.99
CA GLY A 238 -5.63 -14.25 5.43
C GLY A 238 -5.75 -14.10 6.95
N GLU A 239 -4.71 -14.48 7.72
CA GLU A 239 -4.68 -14.50 9.18
C GLU A 239 -3.59 -13.58 9.74
N GLU A 240 -2.31 -13.88 9.45
CA GLU A 240 -1.15 -13.12 9.92
C GLU A 240 -0.78 -11.99 8.96
N GLU A 241 -1.14 -12.16 7.68
CA GLU A 241 -1.03 -11.13 6.66
C GLU A 241 -2.24 -11.19 5.72
N PHE A 242 -2.86 -10.06 5.48
CA PHE A 242 -4.04 -9.98 4.60
C PHE A 242 -4.16 -8.62 3.92
N THR A 243 -4.78 -8.62 2.73
CA THR A 243 -5.06 -7.41 1.97
C THR A 243 -5.97 -6.49 2.77
N ILE A 244 -5.72 -5.19 2.72
CA ILE A 244 -6.59 -4.14 3.27
C ILE A 244 -7.10 -3.21 2.18
N TYR A 245 -6.29 -2.90 1.17
CA TYR A 245 -6.62 -1.86 0.21
C TYR A 245 -5.93 -2.02 -1.14
N ILE A 246 -6.63 -1.70 -2.23
CA ILE A 246 -6.14 -1.85 -3.61
C ILE A 246 -6.23 -0.51 -4.33
N ALA A 247 -5.25 -0.19 -5.18
CA ALA A 247 -5.26 1.00 -6.03
C ALA A 247 -4.54 0.74 -7.37
N PRO A 248 -5.27 0.57 -8.49
CA PRO A 248 -4.66 0.62 -9.82
C PRO A 248 -4.13 2.02 -10.13
N VAL A 249 -3.00 2.09 -10.82
CA VAL A 249 -2.38 3.32 -11.31
C VAL A 249 -2.06 3.17 -12.78
N GLY A 250 -2.32 4.21 -13.56
CA GLY A 250 -1.88 4.31 -14.95
C GLY A 250 -1.80 5.76 -15.41
N LYS A 251 -1.16 6.01 -16.55
CA LYS A 251 -1.16 7.34 -17.18
C LYS A 251 -2.60 7.74 -17.50
N LYS A 252 -2.94 9.01 -17.27
CA LYS A 252 -4.31 9.53 -17.52
C LYS A 252 -4.65 9.34 -19.00
N SER A 253 -5.89 8.93 -19.30
CA SER A 253 -6.39 8.95 -20.68
C SER A 253 -6.44 10.38 -21.20
N ARG A 254 -6.31 10.57 -22.52
CA ARG A 254 -6.33 11.91 -23.15
C ARG A 254 -7.69 12.63 -23.02
N GLU A 255 -8.71 11.92 -22.59
CA GLU A 255 -10.11 12.38 -22.47
C GLU A 255 -10.48 12.86 -21.04
N ASP A 256 -9.50 12.98 -20.13
CA ASP A 256 -9.68 12.97 -18.66
C ASP A 256 -9.25 14.27 -17.93
#